data_AF-A0A0P8B1X0-F1
#
_entry.id   AF-A0A0P8B1X0-F1
#
_cell.length_a   1.000
_cell.length_b   1.000
_cell.length_c   1.000
_cell.angle_alpha   90.00
_cell.angle_beta   90.00
_cell.angle_gamma   90.00
#
_symmetry.space_group_name_H-M   'P 1'
#
loop_
_entity.id
_entity.type
_entity.pdbx_description
1 polymer ?
#
loop_
_entity_poly.entity_id
_entity_poly.type
_entity_poly.pdbx_seq_one_letter_code
_entity_poly.pdbx_strand_id
1 'polypeptide(L)'
;MLDHGGVIDKFVGDAVVAFWGAPISRPDDGTRAAKAGYALWQAGEDFRREVAAMDASLPKIGKTRVGLHFGEAVIGNFGGATRIQYTALGDSMNTAARLEAANKALESSVMASREFAEASDLAWWRQMGRVQLRGRARPVDLFEPAPQFPDADRAVLAEACALAASDRASALRLAQDVAGRHPDDSALRNLVKRMQEMDEGGTYVLG
;
A
#
# COMPACT_ATOMS: atom_id res chain seq x y z
N MET A 1 7.17 12.01 -7.70
CA MET A 1 6.45 11.29 -8.79
C MET A 1 7.04 11.57 -10.16
N LEU A 2 7.13 12.85 -10.57
CA LEU A 2 7.68 13.24 -11.88
C LEU A 2 9.15 12.80 -12.06
N ASP A 3 9.97 12.93 -11.02
CA ASP A 3 11.36 12.45 -11.01
C ASP A 3 11.50 10.94 -11.23
N HIS A 4 10.40 10.20 -11.02
CA HIS A 4 10.29 8.77 -11.26
C HIS A 4 9.48 8.47 -12.53
N GLY A 5 9.31 9.42 -13.44
CA GLY A 5 8.65 9.21 -14.73
C GLY A 5 7.15 8.92 -14.68
N GLY A 6 6.48 9.22 -13.55
CA GLY A 6 5.03 9.06 -13.43
C GLY A 6 4.26 10.18 -14.10
N VAL A 7 3.04 9.90 -14.55
CA VAL A 7 2.08 10.89 -15.04
C VAL A 7 1.09 11.21 -13.94
N ILE A 8 1.00 12.49 -13.56
CA ILE A 8 -0.05 12.97 -12.65
C ILE A 8 -1.36 13.06 -13.42
N ASP A 9 -2.35 12.29 -13.00
CA ASP A 9 -3.69 12.25 -13.60
C ASP A 9 -4.55 13.41 -13.09
N LYS A 10 -4.70 13.50 -11.77
CA LYS A 10 -5.54 14.52 -11.12
C LYS A 10 -5.22 14.69 -9.64
N PHE A 11 -5.73 15.78 -9.07
CA PHE A 11 -5.83 16.00 -7.64
C PHE A 11 -7.28 15.81 -7.20
N VAL A 12 -7.50 15.14 -6.07
CA VAL A 12 -8.83 14.88 -5.50
C VAL A 12 -8.79 15.25 -4.01
N GLY A 13 -9.19 16.48 -3.68
CA GLY A 13 -9.04 16.99 -2.33
C GLY A 13 -7.57 17.10 -1.95
N ASP A 14 -7.15 16.33 -0.95
CA ASP A 14 -5.76 16.19 -0.48
C ASP A 14 -5.00 15.04 -1.16
N ALA A 15 -5.65 14.24 -2.01
CA ALA A 15 -5.04 13.13 -2.72
C ALA A 15 -4.49 13.55 -4.09
N VAL A 16 -3.39 12.89 -4.48
CA VAL A 16 -2.84 12.94 -5.84
C VAL A 16 -2.97 11.55 -6.47
N VAL A 17 -3.44 11.51 -7.70
CA VAL A 17 -3.56 10.28 -8.50
C VAL A 17 -2.53 10.33 -9.61
N ALA A 18 -1.76 9.26 -9.75
CA ALA A 18 -0.76 9.11 -10.80
C ALA A 18 -0.67 7.67 -11.29
N PHE A 19 -0.16 7.51 -12.51
CA PHE A 19 0.07 6.20 -13.11
C PHE A 19 1.39 6.16 -13.88
N TRP A 20 1.84 4.93 -14.14
CA TRP A 20 3.00 4.55 -14.94
C TRP A 20 2.54 3.56 -16.01
N GLY A 21 3.32 3.40 -17.08
CA GLY A 21 2.94 2.55 -18.22
C GLY A 21 2.24 3.28 -19.37
N ALA A 22 1.92 4.57 -19.22
CA ALA A 22 1.33 5.39 -20.28
C ALA A 22 1.71 6.86 -20.14
N PRO A 23 1.75 7.65 -21.23
CA PRO A 23 1.55 7.23 -22.63
C PRO A 23 2.70 6.37 -23.17
N ILE A 24 3.84 6.35 -22.48
CA ILE A 24 5.01 5.55 -22.83
C ILE A 24 5.23 4.54 -21.70
N SER A 25 5.11 3.26 -22.04
CA SER A 25 5.45 2.16 -21.13
C SER A 25 6.94 1.87 -21.15
N ARG A 26 7.49 1.45 -20.01
CA ARG A 26 8.88 1.03 -19.89
C ARG A 26 9.00 -0.18 -18.95
N PRO A 27 10.02 -1.04 -19.12
CA PRO A 27 10.15 -2.27 -18.34
C PRO A 27 10.21 -2.09 -16.81
N ASP A 28 10.78 -0.98 -16.34
CA ASP A 28 11.01 -0.68 -14.93
C ASP A 28 9.93 0.26 -14.32
N ASP A 29 8.76 0.38 -14.96
CA ASP A 29 7.67 1.23 -14.47
C ASP A 29 7.20 0.84 -13.07
N GLY A 30 7.10 -0.46 -12.78
CA GLY A 30 6.77 -0.95 -11.43
C GLY A 30 7.78 -0.50 -10.39
N THR A 31 9.09 -0.65 -10.68
CA THR A 31 10.17 -0.22 -9.80
C THR A 31 10.12 1.30 -9.55
N ARG A 32 9.91 2.09 -10.60
CA ARG A 32 9.81 3.55 -10.49
C ARG A 32 8.57 3.99 -9.71
N ALA A 33 7.42 3.38 -9.96
CA ALA A 33 6.20 3.66 -9.21
C ALA A 33 6.37 3.34 -7.72
N ALA A 34 7.01 2.21 -7.38
CA ALA A 34 7.29 1.82 -6.01
C ALA A 34 8.19 2.83 -5.29
N LYS A 35 9.29 3.24 -5.94
CA LYS A 35 10.20 4.28 -5.42
C LYS A 35 9.50 5.63 -5.27
N ALA A 36 8.65 6.01 -6.22
CA ALA A 36 7.88 7.24 -6.15
C ALA A 36 6.90 7.27 -4.98
N GLY A 37 6.17 6.16 -4.76
CA GLY A 37 5.23 6.02 -3.65
C GLY A 37 5.94 6.08 -2.31
N TYR A 38 7.07 5.39 -2.18
CA TYR A 38 7.90 5.43 -0.96
C TYR A 38 8.46 6.84 -0.69
N ALA A 39 9.02 7.50 -1.71
CA ALA A 39 9.55 8.86 -1.60
C ALA A 39 8.46 9.89 -1.23
N LEU A 40 7.24 9.73 -1.76
CA LEU A 40 6.11 10.60 -1.41
C LEU A 40 5.73 10.47 0.06
N TRP A 41 5.69 9.24 0.58
CA TRP A 41 5.45 9.00 1.99
C TRP A 41 6.56 9.61 2.87
N GLN A 42 7.84 9.42 2.50
CA GLN A 42 8.97 10.00 3.24
C GLN A 42 8.88 11.53 3.29
N ALA A 43 8.64 12.18 2.15
CA ALA A 43 8.47 13.63 2.09
C ALA A 43 7.30 14.13 2.97
N GLY A 44 6.20 13.36 3.03
CA GLY A 44 5.07 13.66 3.92
C GLY A 44 5.43 13.54 5.40
N GLU A 45 6.19 12.53 5.79
CA GLU A 45 6.68 12.38 7.17
C GLU A 45 7.67 13.47 7.56
N ASP A 46 8.57 13.86 6.65
CA ASP A 46 9.51 14.96 6.88
C ASP A 46 8.76 16.28 7.08
N PHE A 47 7.79 16.59 6.21
CA PHE A 47 6.94 17.78 6.35
C PHE A 47 6.16 17.75 7.68
N ARG A 48 5.60 16.60 8.06
CA ARG A 48 4.88 16.44 9.33
C ARG A 48 5.78 16.71 10.54
N ARG A 49 7.05 16.27 10.49
CA ARG A 49 8.04 16.51 11.55
C ARG A 49 8.46 17.98 11.62
N GLU A 50 8.68 18.60 10.46
CA GLU A 50 9.02 20.02 10.34
C GLU A 50 7.93 20.89 10.97
N VAL A 51 6.67 20.73 10.55
CA VAL A 51 5.55 21.51 11.09
C VAL A 51 5.38 21.32 12.60
N ALA A 52 5.56 20.08 13.10
CA ALA A 52 5.49 19.80 14.53
C ALA A 52 6.62 20.44 15.34
N ALA A 53 7.78 20.70 14.72
CA ALA A 53 8.92 21.36 15.36
C ALA A 53 8.84 22.90 15.31
N MET A 54 8.06 23.46 14.38
CA MET A 54 7.92 24.91 14.24
C MET A 54 7.15 25.54 15.40
N ASP A 55 5.97 25.00 15.73
CA ASP A 55 5.12 25.50 16.81
C ASP A 55 4.15 24.40 17.28
N ALA A 56 4.19 24.08 18.57
CA ALA A 56 3.33 23.07 19.19
C ALA A 56 1.84 23.46 19.21
N SER A 57 1.51 24.73 18.97
CA SER A 57 0.13 25.23 18.86
C SER A 57 -0.51 24.93 17.50
N LEU A 58 0.29 24.60 16.47
CA LEU A 58 -0.23 24.31 15.14
C LEU A 58 -1.01 22.99 15.11
N PRO A 59 -2.06 22.88 14.28
CA PRO A 59 -2.75 21.62 14.06
C PRO A 59 -1.77 20.54 13.60
N LYS A 60 -1.88 19.34 14.20
CA LYS A 60 -1.06 18.19 13.80
C LYS A 60 -1.40 17.80 12.37
N ILE A 61 -0.39 17.79 11.49
CA ILE A 61 -0.52 17.27 10.13
C ILE A 61 -0.71 15.74 10.19
N GLY A 62 -1.65 15.25 9.38
CA GLY A 62 -1.91 13.82 9.25
C GLY A 62 -0.77 13.07 8.56
N LYS A 63 -0.78 11.74 8.65
CA LYS A 63 0.15 10.89 7.87
C LYS A 63 -0.28 10.86 6.40
N THR A 64 0.66 11.05 5.48
CA THR A 64 0.47 10.74 4.07
C THR A 64 0.34 9.23 3.88
N ARG A 65 -0.73 8.79 3.21
CA ARG A 65 -0.97 7.38 2.89
C ARG A 65 -0.84 7.16 1.40
N VAL A 66 -0.35 5.98 1.02
CA VAL A 66 -0.11 5.61 -0.37
C VAL A 66 -0.67 4.22 -0.63
N GLY A 67 -1.48 4.10 -1.68
CA GLY A 67 -2.00 2.84 -2.19
C GLY A 67 -1.42 2.55 -3.57
N LEU A 68 -0.87 1.36 -3.75
CA LEU A 68 -0.16 0.96 -4.97
C LEU A 68 -0.78 -0.33 -5.53
N HIS A 69 -1.15 -0.32 -6.80
CA HIS A 69 -1.72 -1.48 -7.47
C HIS A 69 -1.25 -1.55 -8.92
N PHE A 70 -1.05 -2.77 -9.41
CA PHE A 70 -0.68 -3.06 -10.79
C PHE A 70 -1.78 -3.89 -11.43
N GLY A 71 -2.27 -3.46 -12.58
CA GLY A 71 -3.34 -4.14 -13.29
C GLY A 71 -3.79 -3.34 -14.51
N GLU A 72 -4.74 -3.90 -15.24
CA GLU A 72 -5.27 -3.30 -16.46
C GLU A 72 -6.11 -2.05 -16.17
N ALA A 73 -5.96 -1.04 -17.01
CA ALA A 73 -6.79 0.15 -17.02
C ALA A 73 -6.94 0.66 -18.46
N VAL A 74 -8.06 1.30 -18.77
CA VAL A 74 -8.26 1.98 -20.04
C VAL A 74 -7.75 3.41 -19.90
N ILE A 75 -6.79 3.80 -20.74
CA ILE A 75 -6.13 5.11 -20.66
C ILE A 75 -6.42 5.88 -21.95
N GLY A 76 -6.78 7.15 -21.82
CA GLY A 76 -7.07 7.99 -22.97
C GLY A 76 -7.69 9.33 -22.59
N ASN A 77 -8.10 10.07 -23.62
CA ASN A 77 -8.83 11.32 -23.49
C ASN A 77 -10.32 11.01 -23.28
N PHE A 78 -10.82 11.24 -22.08
CA PHE A 78 -12.21 11.03 -21.71
C PHE A 78 -12.93 12.35 -21.44
N GLY A 79 -14.19 12.45 -21.86
CA GLY A 79 -15.03 13.62 -21.62
C GLY A 79 -15.83 14.05 -22.85
N GLY A 80 -16.51 15.19 -22.73
CA GLY A 80 -17.32 15.77 -23.80
C GLY A 80 -16.64 16.96 -24.46
N ALA A 81 -17.33 17.58 -25.43
CA ALA A 81 -16.80 18.71 -26.21
C ALA A 81 -16.28 19.89 -25.36
N THR A 82 -16.82 20.07 -24.14
CA THR A 82 -16.47 21.19 -23.25
C THR A 82 -15.38 20.85 -22.24
N ARG A 83 -15.10 19.57 -21.97
CA ARG A 83 -14.11 19.14 -20.98
C ARG A 83 -13.60 17.75 -21.32
N ILE A 84 -12.32 17.66 -21.67
CA ILE A 84 -11.60 16.42 -21.95
C ILE A 84 -10.46 16.30 -20.93
N GLN A 85 -10.25 15.10 -20.40
CA GLN A 85 -9.16 14.77 -19.50
C GLN A 85 -8.45 13.50 -19.94
N TYR A 86 -7.13 13.56 -20.04
CA TYR A 86 -6.31 12.35 -20.19
C TYR A 86 -6.22 11.65 -18.83
N THR A 87 -6.85 10.48 -18.71
CA THR A 87 -6.99 9.77 -17.42
C THR A 87 -7.01 8.25 -17.63
N ALA A 88 -6.82 7.52 -16.52
CA ALA A 88 -6.94 6.08 -16.47
C ALA A 88 -8.25 5.67 -15.78
N LEU A 89 -8.99 4.73 -16.37
CA LEU A 89 -10.26 4.22 -15.83
C LEU A 89 -10.19 2.70 -15.70
N GLY A 90 -10.67 2.14 -14.58
CA GLY A 90 -10.74 0.70 -14.38
C GLY A 90 -10.71 0.29 -12.90
N ASP A 91 -10.90 -1.01 -12.63
CA ASP A 91 -10.81 -1.57 -11.27
C ASP A 91 -9.43 -1.34 -10.64
N SER A 92 -8.38 -1.23 -11.46
CA SER A 92 -7.01 -1.02 -10.97
C SER A 92 -6.85 0.32 -10.24
N MET A 93 -7.45 1.39 -10.79
CA MET A 93 -7.43 2.72 -10.16
C MET A 93 -8.22 2.73 -8.85
N ASN A 94 -9.38 2.07 -8.84
CA ASN A 94 -10.21 1.93 -7.64
C ASN A 94 -9.52 1.08 -6.57
N THR A 95 -8.78 0.04 -6.97
CA THR A 95 -8.04 -0.82 -6.04
C THR A 95 -6.89 -0.06 -5.39
N ALA A 96 -6.12 0.73 -6.16
CA ALA A 96 -5.10 1.61 -5.59
C ALA A 96 -5.68 2.61 -4.58
N ALA A 97 -6.80 3.27 -4.91
CA ALA A 97 -7.47 4.19 -3.99
C ALA A 97 -7.98 3.50 -2.70
N ARG A 98 -8.52 2.28 -2.83
CA ARG A 98 -8.97 1.50 -1.65
C ARG A 98 -7.80 1.07 -0.77
N LEU A 99 -6.64 0.73 -1.36
CA LEU A 99 -5.43 0.42 -0.60
C LEU A 99 -4.90 1.65 0.14
N GLU A 100 -4.93 2.83 -0.49
CA GLU A 100 -4.59 4.10 0.17
C GLU A 100 -5.46 4.30 1.42
N ALA A 101 -6.78 4.23 1.26
CA ALA A 101 -7.71 4.41 2.37
C ALA A 101 -7.54 3.33 3.47
N ALA A 102 -7.26 2.08 3.09
CA ALA A 102 -7.09 0.96 4.02
C ALA A 102 -5.91 1.16 4.99
N ASN A 103 -4.86 1.89 4.60
CA ASN A 103 -3.71 2.17 5.46
C ASN A 103 -4.12 2.72 6.83
N LYS A 104 -5.22 3.50 6.91
CA LYS A 104 -5.73 4.03 8.19
C LYS A 104 -6.14 2.91 9.16
N ALA A 105 -6.93 1.95 8.70
CA ALA A 105 -7.40 0.83 9.52
C ALA A 105 -6.28 -0.20 9.79
N LEU A 106 -5.32 -0.27 8.87
CA LEU A 106 -4.17 -1.17 8.95
C LEU A 106 -3.00 -0.59 9.76
N GLU A 107 -3.13 0.63 10.28
CA GLU A 107 -2.08 1.36 11.02
C GLU A 107 -0.73 1.45 10.27
N SER A 108 -0.81 1.53 8.95
CA SER A 108 0.31 1.60 8.02
C SER A 108 0.28 2.93 7.25
N SER A 109 1.25 3.11 6.33
CA SER A 109 1.32 4.33 5.50
C SER A 109 1.48 4.04 4.01
N VAL A 110 2.06 2.91 3.62
CA VAL A 110 2.14 2.51 2.22
C VAL A 110 1.69 1.06 2.09
N MET A 111 0.70 0.80 1.24
CA MET A 111 0.21 -0.55 0.96
C MET A 111 0.18 -0.81 -0.53
N ALA A 112 0.73 -1.94 -0.93
CA ALA A 112 0.74 -2.46 -2.27
C ALA A 112 -0.06 -3.77 -2.33
N SER A 113 -0.65 -4.05 -3.49
CA SER A 113 -1.15 -5.41 -3.77
C SER A 113 0.01 -6.34 -4.14
N ARG A 114 -0.25 -7.65 -4.11
CA ARG A 114 0.67 -8.67 -4.64
C ARG A 114 1.16 -8.35 -6.05
N GLU A 115 0.24 -8.06 -6.95
CA GLU A 115 0.55 -7.81 -8.36
C GLU A 115 1.52 -6.63 -8.51
N PHE A 116 1.37 -5.60 -7.66
CA PHE A 116 2.29 -4.47 -7.66
C PHE A 116 3.64 -4.81 -7.07
N ALA A 117 3.68 -5.55 -5.95
CA ALA A 117 4.92 -5.98 -5.33
C ALA A 117 5.76 -6.83 -6.30
N GLU A 118 5.12 -7.77 -7.01
CA GLU A 118 5.74 -8.61 -8.03
C GLU A 118 6.20 -7.77 -9.25
N ALA A 119 5.36 -6.87 -9.77
CA ALA A 119 5.71 -6.02 -10.90
C ALA A 119 6.82 -4.99 -10.60
N SER A 120 7.05 -4.67 -9.32
CA SER A 120 8.08 -3.71 -8.93
C SER A 120 9.50 -4.26 -8.97
N ASP A 121 9.67 -5.59 -8.94
CA ASP A 121 10.96 -6.28 -8.88
C ASP A 121 11.89 -5.77 -7.75
N LEU A 122 11.31 -5.51 -6.58
CA LEU A 122 12.04 -5.03 -5.40
C LEU A 122 11.91 -6.01 -4.24
N ALA A 123 13.02 -6.38 -3.62
CA ALA A 123 13.04 -7.30 -2.47
C ALA A 123 12.63 -6.65 -1.13
N TRP A 124 12.24 -5.37 -1.13
CA TRP A 124 11.96 -4.59 0.08
C TRP A 124 10.55 -4.77 0.65
N TRP A 125 9.69 -5.61 0.06
CA TRP A 125 8.30 -5.77 0.51
C TRP A 125 8.14 -6.80 1.61
N ARG A 126 7.41 -6.48 2.66
CA ARG A 126 6.98 -7.46 3.67
C ARG A 126 5.51 -7.80 3.46
N GLN A 127 5.14 -9.07 3.62
CA GLN A 127 3.75 -9.50 3.52
C GLN A 127 2.97 -9.07 4.77
N MET A 128 1.78 -8.50 4.55
CA MET A 128 0.93 -7.92 5.59
C MET A 128 -0.47 -8.55 5.62
N GLY A 129 -0.52 -9.84 5.27
CA GLY A 129 -1.74 -10.66 5.27
C GLY A 129 -2.69 -10.36 4.11
N ARG A 130 -3.86 -10.99 4.16
CA ARG A 130 -4.91 -10.89 3.15
C ARG A 130 -6.13 -10.16 3.69
N VAL A 131 -6.66 -9.21 2.91
CA VAL A 131 -7.84 -8.45 3.32
C VAL A 131 -8.90 -8.38 2.23
N GLN A 132 -10.17 -8.38 2.64
CA GLN A 132 -11.27 -8.02 1.78
C GLN A 132 -11.48 -6.50 1.87
N LEU A 133 -11.13 -5.79 0.80
CA LEU A 133 -11.38 -4.34 0.69
C LEU A 133 -12.88 -4.08 0.47
N ARG A 134 -13.38 -3.00 1.06
CA ARG A 134 -14.77 -2.56 0.90
C ARG A 134 -15.12 -2.37 -0.57
N GLY A 135 -16.20 -3.04 -1.01
CA GLY A 135 -16.71 -2.94 -2.37
C GLY A 135 -15.89 -3.69 -3.43
N ARG A 136 -14.94 -4.53 -3.03
CA ARG A 136 -14.29 -5.52 -3.89
C ARG A 136 -14.78 -6.92 -3.46
N ALA A 137 -14.98 -7.83 -4.41
CA ALA A 137 -15.40 -9.21 -4.11
C ALA A 137 -14.21 -10.15 -3.88
N ARG A 138 -13.06 -9.86 -4.52
CA ARG A 138 -11.84 -10.66 -4.38
C ARG A 138 -10.95 -10.06 -3.29
N PRO A 139 -10.45 -10.87 -2.33
CA PRO A 139 -9.46 -10.42 -1.36
C PRO A 139 -8.17 -9.94 -2.04
N VAL A 140 -7.37 -9.17 -1.30
CA VAL A 140 -6.08 -8.65 -1.75
C VAL A 140 -5.02 -9.08 -0.76
N ASP A 141 -3.95 -9.68 -1.26
CA ASP A 141 -2.73 -9.88 -0.49
C ASP A 141 -1.99 -8.54 -0.39
N LEU A 142 -1.70 -8.13 0.84
CA LEU A 142 -1.10 -6.84 1.15
C LEU A 142 0.41 -6.94 1.31
N PHE A 143 1.10 -5.94 0.81
CA PHE A 143 2.54 -5.78 0.91
C PHE A 143 2.88 -4.35 1.36
N GLU A 144 3.83 -4.22 2.28
CA GLU A 144 4.31 -2.91 2.76
C GLU A 144 5.80 -2.76 2.41
N PRO A 145 6.24 -1.58 1.91
CA PRO A 145 7.65 -1.36 1.64
C PRO A 145 8.41 -1.16 2.95
N ALA A 146 9.41 -2.00 3.18
CA ALA A 146 10.20 -2.03 4.40
C ALA A 146 11.67 -2.34 4.05
N PRO A 147 12.40 -1.41 3.40
CA PRO A 147 13.78 -1.64 2.93
C PRO A 147 14.79 -2.00 4.02
N GLN A 148 14.55 -1.53 5.25
CA GLN A 148 15.43 -1.78 6.40
C GLN A 148 14.97 -2.95 7.26
N PHE A 149 13.86 -3.61 6.88
CA PHE A 149 13.32 -4.73 7.63
C PHE A 149 14.16 -6.00 7.39
N PRO A 150 14.56 -6.73 8.45
CA PRO A 150 15.44 -7.89 8.31
C PRO A 150 14.85 -8.94 7.37
N ASP A 151 15.69 -9.49 6.47
CA ASP A 151 15.25 -10.50 5.50
C ASP A 151 14.76 -11.80 6.17
N ALA A 152 15.37 -12.17 7.29
CA ALA A 152 14.91 -13.30 8.10
C ALA A 152 13.46 -13.11 8.57
N ASP A 153 13.10 -11.90 8.97
CA ASP A 153 11.78 -11.58 9.52
C ASP A 153 10.75 -11.47 8.40
N ARG A 154 11.18 -10.96 7.24
CA ARG A 154 10.40 -10.94 6.01
C ARG A 154 10.02 -12.35 5.57
N ALA A 155 10.96 -13.29 5.64
CA ALA A 155 10.71 -14.70 5.33
C ALA A 155 9.72 -15.33 6.31
N VAL A 156 9.88 -15.06 7.62
CA VAL A 156 8.94 -15.55 8.64
C VAL A 156 7.52 -14.98 8.45
N LEU A 157 7.38 -13.71 8.10
CA LEU A 157 6.06 -13.13 7.78
C LEU A 157 5.42 -13.75 6.54
N ALA A 158 6.23 -14.04 5.51
CA ALA A 158 5.74 -14.72 4.32
C ALA A 158 5.24 -16.14 4.65
N GLU A 159 5.96 -16.87 5.49
CA GLU A 159 5.53 -18.18 6.00
C GLU A 159 4.24 -18.06 6.83
N ALA A 160 4.16 -17.08 7.75
CA ALA A 160 2.97 -16.82 8.54
C ALA A 160 1.73 -16.55 7.66
N CYS A 161 1.89 -15.73 6.62
CA CYS A 161 0.81 -15.44 5.68
C CYS A 161 0.41 -16.67 4.83
N ALA A 162 1.37 -17.52 4.44
CA ALA A 162 1.09 -18.74 3.72
C ALA A 162 0.30 -19.77 4.56
N LEU A 163 0.57 -19.83 5.87
CA LEU A 163 -0.12 -20.73 6.80
C LEU A 163 -1.48 -20.21 7.28
N ALA A 164 -1.80 -18.92 7.03
CA ALA A 164 -2.95 -18.24 7.63
C ALA A 164 -4.30 -18.97 7.46
N ALA A 165 -4.53 -19.63 6.32
CA ALA A 165 -5.76 -20.36 6.03
C ALA A 165 -5.73 -21.83 6.49
N SER A 166 -4.56 -22.47 6.53
CA SER A 166 -4.43 -23.92 6.81
C SER A 166 -4.05 -24.23 8.26
N ASP A 167 -3.24 -23.37 8.89
CA ASP A 167 -2.79 -23.50 10.27
C ASP A 167 -2.64 -22.11 10.90
N ARG A 168 -3.79 -21.56 11.32
CA ARG A 168 -3.87 -20.24 11.95
C ARG A 168 -3.06 -20.15 13.24
N ALA A 169 -2.93 -21.24 14.00
CA ALA A 169 -2.20 -21.24 15.26
C ALA A 169 -0.69 -21.05 15.00
N SER A 170 -0.12 -21.77 14.04
CA SER A 170 1.27 -21.57 13.62
C SER A 170 1.49 -20.20 12.98
N ALA A 171 0.59 -19.75 12.11
CA ALA A 171 0.64 -18.42 11.50
C ALA A 171 0.69 -17.31 12.57
N LEU A 172 -0.19 -17.36 13.56
CA LEU A 172 -0.23 -16.40 14.66
C LEU A 172 1.06 -16.41 15.48
N ARG A 173 1.58 -17.60 15.82
CA ARG A 173 2.83 -17.73 16.58
C ARG A 173 4.01 -17.08 15.84
N LEU A 174 4.13 -17.31 14.54
CA LEU A 174 5.19 -16.72 13.71
C LEU A 174 5.05 -15.20 13.61
N ALA A 175 3.83 -14.69 13.36
CA ALA A 175 3.56 -13.26 13.29
C ALA A 175 3.80 -12.56 14.65
N GLN A 176 3.44 -13.20 15.77
CA GLN A 176 3.69 -12.71 17.13
C GLN A 176 5.19 -12.65 17.46
N ASP A 177 5.96 -13.66 17.05
CA ASP A 177 7.41 -13.66 17.24
C ASP A 177 8.08 -12.49 16.50
N VAL A 178 7.70 -12.26 15.23
CA VAL A 178 8.19 -11.11 14.48
C VAL A 178 7.73 -9.80 15.13
N ALA A 179 6.45 -9.65 15.48
CA ALA A 179 5.95 -8.44 16.13
C ALA A 179 6.65 -8.17 17.48
N GLY A 180 7.02 -9.22 18.23
CA GLY A 180 7.78 -9.10 19.48
C GLY A 180 9.20 -8.55 19.30
N ARG A 181 9.80 -8.76 18.13
CA ARG A 181 11.12 -8.19 17.76
C ARG A 181 11.04 -6.75 17.25
N HIS A 182 9.84 -6.29 16.87
CA HIS A 182 9.57 -4.95 16.35
C HIS A 182 8.45 -4.24 17.14
N PRO A 183 8.64 -3.96 18.44
CA PRO A 183 7.56 -3.51 19.33
C PRO A 183 6.92 -2.17 18.95
N ASP A 184 7.67 -1.29 18.27
CA ASP A 184 7.20 0.02 17.84
C ASP A 184 6.41 -0.01 16.52
N ASP A 185 6.34 -1.18 15.88
CA ASP A 185 5.64 -1.33 14.60
C ASP A 185 4.13 -1.55 14.81
N SER A 186 3.36 -0.47 14.62
CA SER A 186 1.91 -0.51 14.72
C SER A 186 1.27 -1.42 13.67
N ALA A 187 1.81 -1.45 12.45
CA ALA A 187 1.25 -2.24 11.35
C ALA A 187 1.43 -3.75 11.60
N LEU A 188 2.54 -4.19 12.20
CA LEU A 188 2.74 -5.59 12.60
C LEU A 188 1.82 -5.99 13.76
N ARG A 189 1.65 -5.14 14.77
CA ARG A 189 0.67 -5.40 15.84
C ARG A 189 -0.75 -5.50 15.29
N ASN A 190 -1.09 -4.63 14.35
CA ASN A 190 -2.36 -4.68 13.63
C ASN A 190 -2.51 -5.98 12.82
N LEU A 191 -1.46 -6.44 12.13
CA LEU A 191 -1.45 -7.73 11.42
C LEU A 191 -1.76 -8.90 12.36
N VAL A 192 -1.08 -8.97 13.51
CA VAL A 192 -1.32 -10.02 14.52
C VAL A 192 -2.77 -10.01 14.98
N LYS A 193 -3.34 -8.83 15.28
CA LYS A 193 -4.75 -8.70 15.65
C LYS A 193 -5.67 -9.20 14.54
N ARG A 194 -5.44 -8.77 13.29
CA ARG A 194 -6.25 -9.20 12.14
C ARG A 194 -6.19 -10.71 11.95
N MET A 195 -5.02 -11.32 12.12
CA MET A 195 -4.86 -12.78 12.04
C MET A 195 -5.67 -13.55 13.09
N GLN A 196 -6.02 -12.94 14.23
CA GLN A 196 -6.90 -13.56 15.23
C GLN A 196 -8.38 -13.54 14.80
N GLU A 197 -8.74 -12.56 13.98
CA GLU A 197 -10.11 -12.22 13.56
C GLU A 197 -10.41 -12.64 12.10
N MET A 198 -9.53 -13.41 11.45
CA MET A 198 -9.74 -13.87 10.06
C MET A 198 -10.89 -14.88 9.94
N ASP A 199 -11.53 -14.89 8.77
CA ASP A 199 -12.43 -15.96 8.36
C ASP A 199 -11.69 -17.29 8.08
N GLU A 200 -12.45 -18.35 7.79
CA GLU A 200 -11.90 -19.67 7.44
C GLU A 200 -11.04 -19.66 6.17
N GLY A 201 -11.18 -18.63 5.33
CA GLY A 201 -10.36 -18.41 4.13
C GLY A 201 -9.06 -17.66 4.39
N GLY A 202 -8.70 -17.40 5.66
CA GLY A 202 -7.52 -16.63 6.02
C GLY A 202 -7.61 -15.16 5.58
N THR A 203 -8.82 -14.63 5.44
CA THR A 203 -9.07 -13.24 5.01
C THR A 203 -9.64 -12.42 6.16
N TYR A 204 -9.16 -11.19 6.28
CA TYR A 204 -9.75 -10.20 7.19
C TYR A 204 -10.66 -9.23 6.43
N VAL A 205 -11.90 -9.05 6.88
CA VAL A 205 -12.83 -8.09 6.25
C VAL A 205 -12.61 -6.71 6.85
N LEU A 206 -12.19 -5.74 6.01
CA LEU A 206 -12.07 -4.35 6.43
C LEU A 206 -13.46 -3.69 6.44
N GLY A 207 -13.92 -3.32 7.64
CA GLY A 207 -15.18 -2.59 7.88
C GLY A 207 -15.15 -1.13 7.43
#